data_AF-A0A1H5NWV1-F1
#
_entry.id   AF-A0A1H5NWV1-F1
#
_cell.length_a   1.000
_cell.length_b   1.000
_cell.length_c   1.000
_cell.angle_alpha   90.00
_cell.angle_beta   90.00
_cell.angle_gamma   90.00
#
_symmetry.space_group_name_H-M   'P 1'
#
loop_
_entity.id
_entity.type
_entity.pdbx_description
1 polymer ?
#
loop_
_entity_poly.entity_id
_entity_poly.type
_entity_poly.pdbx_seq_one_letter_code
_entity_poly.pdbx_strand_id
1 'polypeptide(L)'
;MLRKLNVEFRGNGLLDELYSKLVRNGAVMHMKNSCSPTAADVKISTPARAVEAAGRIGAEMAERITATGVRAVGDPALLSALPAIPAQPGPPAAEARIPPEVAARPSTARAAAASAPVRHAAAAKSRTVHQTSSKELVRVLGHRCMKKLRRR
;
A
#
# COMPACT_ATOMS: atom_id res chain seq x y z
N MET A 1 -9.84 -5.05 0.61
CA MET A 1 -10.37 -3.72 1.01
C MET A 1 -10.27 -2.67 -0.11
N LEU A 2 -9.06 -2.27 -0.54
CA LEU A 2 -8.88 -1.25 -1.60
C LEU A 2 -9.50 -1.64 -2.94
N ARG A 3 -9.39 -2.91 -3.33
CA ARG A 3 -10.04 -3.40 -4.55
C ARG A 3 -11.56 -3.17 -4.53
N LYS A 4 -12.23 -3.46 -3.42
CA LYS A 4 -13.67 -3.24 -3.26
C LYS A 4 -14.00 -1.76 -3.34
N LEU A 5 -13.26 -0.90 -2.63
CA LEU A 5 -13.41 0.56 -2.73
C LEU A 5 -13.24 1.05 -4.17
N ASN A 6 -12.24 0.55 -4.91
CA ASN A 6 -12.03 0.94 -6.30
C ASN A 6 -13.17 0.49 -7.22
N VAL A 7 -13.68 -0.73 -7.02
CA VAL A 7 -14.84 -1.24 -7.76
C VAL A 7 -16.07 -0.39 -7.49
N GLU A 8 -16.36 -0.07 -6.21
CA GLU A 8 -17.48 0.79 -5.83
C GLU A 8 -17.32 2.21 -6.37
N PHE A 9 -16.12 2.81 -6.29
CA PHE A 9 -15.89 4.16 -6.80
C PHE A 9 -16.06 4.26 -8.31
N ARG A 10 -15.58 3.25 -9.05
CA ARG A 10 -15.71 3.19 -10.51
C ARG A 10 -17.13 2.80 -10.94
N GLY A 11 -17.79 1.91 -10.20
CA GLY A 11 -19.16 1.47 -10.47
C GLY A 11 -20.22 2.54 -10.22
N ASN A 12 -19.99 3.45 -9.27
CA ASN A 12 -20.92 4.53 -8.93
C ASN A 12 -20.66 5.85 -9.69
N GLY A 13 -19.77 5.85 -10.71
CA GLY A 13 -19.52 7.03 -11.55
C GLY A 13 -18.99 8.25 -10.80
N LEU A 14 -18.33 8.05 -9.64
CA LEU A 14 -17.84 9.15 -8.81
C LEU A 14 -16.70 9.92 -9.50
N LEU A 15 -16.67 11.24 -9.30
CA LEU A 15 -15.63 12.11 -9.83
C LEU A 15 -14.23 11.68 -9.36
N ASP A 16 -13.28 11.60 -10.29
CA ASP A 16 -11.90 11.17 -10.03
C ASP A 16 -11.17 12.10 -9.03
N GLU A 17 -11.62 13.36 -8.96
CA GLU A 17 -11.18 14.37 -8.00
C GLU A 17 -11.56 14.02 -6.55
N LEU A 18 -12.74 13.43 -6.35
CA LEU A 18 -13.19 12.98 -5.03
C LEU A 18 -12.40 11.76 -4.58
N TYR A 19 -12.12 10.82 -5.50
CA TYR A 19 -11.25 9.69 -5.24
C TYR A 19 -9.84 10.16 -4.83
N SER A 20 -9.26 11.10 -5.58
CA SER A 20 -7.94 11.68 -5.29
C SER A 20 -7.91 12.39 -3.94
N LYS A 21 -8.94 13.19 -3.60
CA LYS A 21 -9.05 13.84 -2.28
C LYS A 21 -9.17 12.81 -1.16
N LEU A 22 -9.97 11.77 -1.34
CA LEU A 22 -10.17 10.71 -0.34
C LEU A 22 -8.86 9.97 -0.04
N VAL A 23 -8.14 9.56 -1.08
CA VAL A 23 -6.83 8.90 -0.96
C VAL A 23 -5.82 9.83 -0.28
N ARG A 24 -5.73 11.09 -0.73
CA ARG A 24 -4.79 12.09 -0.18
C ARG A 24 -5.06 12.42 1.28
N ASN A 25 -6.32 12.38 1.70
CA ASN A 25 -6.73 12.61 3.09
C ASN A 25 -6.51 11.40 4.01
N GLY A 26 -5.88 10.34 3.52
CA GLY A 26 -5.38 9.24 4.32
C GLY A 26 -6.29 8.03 4.40
N ALA A 27 -7.34 7.94 3.58
CA ALA A 27 -8.25 6.80 3.59
C ALA A 27 -7.49 5.47 3.42
N VAL A 28 -6.53 5.40 2.50
CA VAL A 28 -5.70 4.20 2.28
C VAL A 28 -4.90 3.82 3.54
N MET A 29 -4.31 4.80 4.22
CA MET A 29 -3.55 4.55 5.45
C MET A 29 -4.46 4.08 6.58
N HIS A 30 -5.63 4.69 6.75
CA HIS A 30 -6.62 4.24 7.73
C HIS A 30 -7.10 2.83 7.44
N MET A 31 -7.45 2.53 6.19
CA MET A 31 -7.85 1.20 5.75
C MET A 31 -6.79 0.14 6.06
N LYS A 32 -5.52 0.45 5.82
CA LYS A 32 -4.41 -0.47 6.13
C LYS A 32 -4.21 -0.67 7.63
N ASN A 33 -4.30 0.40 8.40
CA ASN A 33 -3.98 0.39 9.84
C ASN A 33 -5.13 -0.11 10.71
N SER A 34 -6.37 0.00 10.24
CA SER A 34 -7.57 -0.48 10.93
C SER A 34 -7.97 -1.89 10.51
N CYS A 35 -7.32 -2.47 9.50
CA CYS A 35 -7.56 -3.84 9.07
C CYS A 35 -6.78 -4.80 9.99
N SER A 36 -7.50 -5.55 10.82
CA SER A 36 -6.95 -6.66 11.59
C SER A 36 -7.35 -7.98 10.93
N PRO A 37 -6.49 -8.58 10.09
CA PRO A 37 -6.81 -9.85 9.44
C PRO A 37 -7.00 -10.95 10.49
N THR A 38 -8.07 -11.71 10.32
CA THR A 38 -8.47 -12.87 11.10
C THR A 38 -7.92 -14.16 10.46
N ALA A 39 -7.98 -15.27 11.19
CA ALA A 39 -7.56 -16.58 10.65
C ALA A 39 -8.42 -17.06 9.46
N ALA A 40 -9.64 -16.53 9.33
CA ALA A 40 -10.56 -16.83 8.24
C ALA A 40 -10.31 -15.99 6.98
N ASP A 41 -9.45 -14.96 7.05
CA ASP A 41 -9.13 -14.14 5.89
C ASP A 41 -8.28 -14.89 4.87
N VAL A 42 -8.52 -14.60 3.59
CA VAL A 42 -7.78 -15.19 2.47
C VAL A 42 -6.30 -14.81 2.60
N LYS A 43 -5.46 -15.80 2.92
CA LYS A 43 -4.02 -15.66 2.94
C LYS A 43 -3.47 -15.80 1.53
N ILE A 44 -2.67 -14.82 1.11
CA ILE A 44 -1.91 -14.92 -0.14
C ILE A 44 -0.84 -15.98 0.09
N SER A 45 -0.95 -17.09 -0.63
CA SER A 45 0.05 -18.16 -0.62
C SER A 45 0.93 -18.06 -1.87
N THR A 46 2.21 -18.41 -1.72
CA THR A 46 3.12 -18.53 -2.86
C THR A 46 2.73 -19.76 -3.67
N PRO A 47 2.49 -19.63 -4.99
CA PRO A 47 2.11 -20.78 -5.81
C PRO A 47 3.27 -21.78 -5.93
N ALA A 48 2.97 -23.07 -6.01
CA ALA A 48 3.98 -24.15 -6.08
C ALA A 48 5.05 -23.90 -7.15
N ARG A 49 4.65 -23.51 -8.37
CA ARG A 49 5.58 -23.18 -9.46
C ARG A 49 6.63 -22.13 -9.10
N ALA A 50 6.28 -21.15 -8.25
CA ALA A 50 7.18 -20.09 -7.85
C ALA A 50 8.16 -20.57 -6.77
N VAL A 51 7.71 -21.45 -5.87
CA VAL A 51 8.57 -22.08 -4.87
C VAL A 51 9.58 -23.00 -5.54
N GLU A 52 9.13 -23.82 -6.50
CA GLU A 52 10.00 -24.67 -7.32
C GLU A 52 11.00 -23.87 -8.16
N ALA A 53 10.55 -22.78 -8.79
CA ALA A 53 11.44 -21.88 -9.51
C ALA A 53 12.50 -21.25 -8.58
N ALA A 54 12.09 -20.81 -7.38
CA ALA A 54 13.01 -20.27 -6.39
C ALA A 54 14.04 -21.32 -5.93
N GLY A 55 13.61 -22.56 -5.70
CA GLY A 55 14.50 -23.67 -5.33
C GLY A 55 15.56 -23.97 -6.40
N ARG A 56 15.16 -23.98 -7.69
CA ARG A 56 16.11 -24.16 -8.80
C ARG A 56 17.15 -23.04 -8.89
N ILE A 57 16.72 -21.79 -8.73
CA ILE A 57 17.64 -20.64 -8.69
C ILE A 57 18.58 -20.76 -7.47
N GLY A 58 18.05 -21.17 -6.32
CA GLY A 58 18.84 -21.41 -5.12
C GLY A 58 19.94 -22.44 -5.32
N ALA A 59 19.66 -23.55 -6.02
CA ALA A 59 20.63 -24.58 -6.34
C ALA A 59 21.75 -24.06 -7.24
N GLU A 60 21.39 -23.36 -8.32
CA GLU A 60 22.35 -22.74 -9.22
C GLU A 60 23.26 -21.75 -8.47
N MET A 61 22.71 -20.96 -7.55
CA MET A 61 23.48 -20.01 -6.76
C MET A 61 24.40 -20.70 -5.75
N ALA A 62 23.94 -21.77 -5.10
CA ALA A 62 24.76 -22.56 -4.19
C ALA A 62 25.98 -23.14 -4.93
N GLU A 63 25.78 -23.72 -6.11
CA GLU A 63 26.86 -24.24 -6.96
C GLU A 63 27.86 -23.15 -7.35
N ARG A 64 27.37 -21.99 -7.79
CA ARG A 64 28.23 -20.85 -8.14
C ARG A 64 29.03 -20.35 -6.95
N ILE A 65 28.42 -20.21 -5.78
CA ILE A 65 29.11 -19.79 -4.55
C ILE A 65 30.21 -20.79 -4.21
N THR A 66 29.92 -22.09 -4.21
CA THR A 66 30.92 -23.13 -3.94
C THR A 66 32.05 -23.12 -4.96
N ALA A 67 31.74 -22.93 -6.25
CA ALA A 67 32.73 -22.86 -7.32
C ALA A 67 33.68 -21.66 -7.20
N THR A 68 33.28 -20.57 -6.54
CA THR A 68 34.18 -19.42 -6.30
C THR A 68 35.26 -19.71 -5.25
N GLY A 69 35.14 -20.80 -4.47
CA GLY A 69 36.10 -21.15 -3.42
C GLY A 69 36.07 -20.21 -2.21
N VAL A 70 35.06 -19.34 -2.11
CA VAL A 70 34.88 -18.42 -0.98
C VAL A 70 34.38 -19.20 0.25
N ARG A 71 34.90 -18.86 1.42
CA ARG A 71 34.34 -19.38 2.69
C ARG A 71 33.09 -18.61 3.07
N ALA A 72 31.93 -19.20 2.76
CA ALA A 72 30.63 -18.71 3.22
C ALA A 72 30.39 -19.09 4.69
N VAL A 73 29.80 -18.18 5.47
CA VAL A 73 29.30 -18.48 6.81
C VAL A 73 27.89 -19.05 6.68
N GLY A 74 27.70 -20.31 7.05
CA GLY A 74 26.44 -21.04 6.92
C GLY A 74 26.48 -22.12 5.82
N ASP A 75 25.37 -22.81 5.64
CA ASP A 75 25.22 -23.86 4.63
C ASP A 75 24.53 -23.31 3.35
N PRO A 76 25.25 -23.19 2.21
CA PRO A 76 24.67 -22.71 0.97
C PRO A 76 23.62 -23.67 0.38
N ALA A 77 23.60 -24.95 0.77
CA ALA A 77 22.59 -25.90 0.31
C ALA A 77 21.17 -25.51 0.74
N LEU A 78 21.05 -24.73 1.84
CA LEU A 78 19.77 -24.19 2.32
C LEU A 78 19.10 -23.25 1.32
N LEU A 79 19.83 -22.67 0.36
CA LEU A 79 19.24 -21.84 -0.69
C LEU A 79 18.27 -22.63 -1.58
N SER A 80 18.46 -23.94 -1.68
CA SER A 80 17.63 -24.85 -2.47
C SER A 80 16.51 -25.49 -1.66
N ALA A 81 16.44 -25.23 -0.36
CA ALA A 81 15.47 -25.87 0.52
C ALA A 81 14.05 -25.40 0.18
N LEU A 82 13.22 -26.34 -0.28
CA LEU A 82 11.81 -26.09 -0.52
C LEU A 82 11.05 -26.12 0.81
N PRO A 83 10.38 -25.01 1.20
CA PRO A 83 9.49 -25.06 2.35
C PRO A 83 8.34 -26.03 2.06
N ALA A 84 7.91 -26.78 3.07
CA ALA A 84 6.71 -27.60 2.97
C ALA A 84 5.50 -26.68 2.73
N ILE A 85 5.00 -26.65 1.50
CA ILE A 85 3.81 -25.89 1.14
C ILE A 85 2.62 -26.67 1.71
N PRO A 86 1.83 -26.10 2.65
CA PRO A 86 0.59 -26.73 3.07
C PRO A 86 -0.32 -26.84 1.84
N ALA A 87 -0.79 -28.06 1.53
CA ALA A 87 -1.76 -28.27 0.47
C ALA A 87 -2.98 -27.38 0.73
N GLN A 88 -3.17 -26.34 -0.09
CA GLN A 88 -4.33 -25.48 0.05
C GLN A 88 -5.57 -26.26 -0.40
N PRO A 89 -6.66 -26.28 0.40
CA PRO A 89 -7.96 -26.71 -0.10
C PRO A 89 -8.32 -25.81 -1.30
N GLY A 90 -9.00 -26.39 -2.30
CA GLY A 90 -9.49 -25.68 -3.48
C GLY A 90 -10.25 -24.39 -3.15
N PRO A 91 -10.46 -23.50 -4.14
CA PRO A 91 -10.80 -22.11 -3.91
C PRO A 91 -12.02 -21.99 -2.99
N PRO A 92 -11.89 -21.43 -1.77
CA PRO A 92 -13.08 -21.02 -1.05
C PRO A 92 -13.66 -19.85 -1.84
N ALA A 93 -14.92 -19.96 -2.22
CA ALA A 93 -15.77 -18.82 -2.58
C ALA A 93 -15.99 -17.95 -1.33
N ALA A 94 -14.91 -17.46 -0.72
CA ALA A 94 -14.94 -16.59 0.42
C ALA A 94 -14.89 -15.16 -0.09
N GLU A 95 -16.08 -14.59 -0.24
CA GLU A 95 -16.30 -13.16 -0.40
C GLU A 95 -15.42 -12.38 0.59
N ALA A 96 -14.68 -11.39 0.09
CA ALA A 96 -13.93 -10.46 0.92
C ALA A 96 -14.91 -9.62 1.77
N ARG A 97 -15.31 -10.16 2.94
CA ARG A 97 -16.21 -9.52 3.89
C ARG A 97 -15.45 -8.55 4.80
N ILE A 98 -14.94 -7.48 4.21
CA ILE A 98 -14.81 -6.24 4.98
C ILE A 98 -16.08 -5.43 4.66
N PRO A 99 -17.01 -5.26 5.63
CA PRO A 99 -18.20 -4.46 5.40
C PRO A 99 -17.77 -3.03 5.02
N PRO A 100 -18.25 -2.48 3.89
CA PRO A 100 -17.83 -1.16 3.39
C PRO A 100 -18.15 -0.04 4.39
N GLU A 101 -19.08 -0.28 5.30
CA GLU A 101 -19.46 0.64 6.38
C GLU A 101 -18.31 0.96 7.35
N VAL A 102 -17.39 0.01 7.59
CA VAL A 102 -16.21 0.23 8.45
C VAL A 102 -15.18 1.13 7.75
N ALA A 103 -15.15 1.12 6.41
CA ALA A 103 -14.33 2.04 5.62
C ALA A 103 -14.99 3.43 5.49
N ALA A 104 -16.32 3.48 5.47
CA ALA A 104 -17.07 4.71 5.20
C ALA A 104 -17.21 5.61 6.45
N ARG A 105 -17.51 5.06 7.63
CA ARG A 105 -17.87 5.87 8.83
C ARG A 105 -16.79 6.85 9.31
N PRO A 106 -15.48 6.53 9.36
CA PRO A 106 -14.48 7.54 9.73
C PRO A 106 -14.16 8.53 8.60
N SER A 107 -14.53 8.21 7.35
CA SER A 107 -14.22 9.04 6.18
C SER A 107 -15.31 10.06 5.85
N THR A 108 -16.59 9.72 6.03
CA THR A 108 -17.71 10.65 5.82
C THR A 108 -17.77 11.72 6.90
N ALA A 109 -17.54 11.38 8.17
CA ALA A 109 -17.47 12.36 9.27
C ALA A 109 -16.30 13.35 9.10
N ARG A 110 -15.16 12.87 8.58
CA ARG A 110 -13.97 13.71 8.34
C ARG A 110 -14.07 14.53 7.05
N ALA A 111 -14.73 14.02 6.01
CA ALA A 111 -15.08 14.80 4.83
C ALA A 111 -16.12 15.88 5.17
N ALA A 112 -17.13 15.55 5.99
CA ALA A 112 -18.11 16.51 6.51
C ALA A 112 -17.45 17.59 7.38
N ALA A 113 -16.49 17.21 8.24
CA ALA A 113 -15.69 18.16 9.03
C ALA A 113 -14.74 19.01 8.18
N ALA A 114 -14.25 18.49 7.05
CA ALA A 114 -13.46 19.25 6.08
C ALA A 114 -14.30 20.18 5.19
N SER A 115 -15.61 19.93 5.07
CA SER A 115 -16.59 20.80 4.40
C SER A 115 -17.33 21.75 5.33
N ALA A 116 -17.18 21.60 6.65
CA ALA A 116 -17.71 22.58 7.60
C ALA A 116 -17.00 23.92 7.37
N PRO A 117 -17.73 25.05 7.21
CA PRO A 117 -17.11 26.35 7.04
C PRO A 117 -16.42 26.73 8.35
N VAL A 118 -15.12 26.48 8.43
CA VAL A 118 -14.26 27.04 9.47
C VAL A 118 -14.31 28.55 9.29
N ARG A 119 -14.93 29.26 10.22
CA ARG A 119 -15.13 30.72 10.20
C ARG A 119 -13.83 31.55 10.18
N HIS A 120 -12.66 30.90 10.10
CA HIS A 120 -11.34 31.54 10.01
C HIS A 120 -10.37 30.89 9.01
N ALA A 121 -10.83 30.09 8.05
CA ALA A 121 -9.96 29.64 6.95
C ALA A 121 -10.45 30.26 5.64
N ALA A 122 -9.77 31.32 5.19
CA ALA A 122 -9.87 31.76 3.80
C ALA A 122 -9.75 30.52 2.91
N ALA A 123 -10.74 30.31 2.03
CA ALA A 123 -10.83 29.14 1.17
C ALA A 123 -9.46 28.87 0.53
N ALA A 124 -8.79 27.81 1.00
CA ALA A 124 -7.53 27.39 0.43
C ALA A 124 -7.84 26.89 -0.97
N LYS A 125 -7.73 27.77 -1.96
CA LYS A 125 -7.76 27.45 -3.39
C LYS A 125 -6.63 26.46 -3.63
N SER A 126 -6.93 25.17 -3.51
CA SER A 126 -5.97 24.09 -3.77
C SER A 126 -5.75 24.02 -5.28
N ARG A 127 -4.94 24.94 -5.81
CA ARG A 127 -4.42 24.85 -7.18
C ARG A 127 -3.59 23.58 -7.28
N THR A 128 -3.85 22.80 -8.31
CA THR A 128 -3.03 21.63 -8.64
C THR A 128 -1.62 22.09 -9.03
N VAL A 129 -0.62 21.22 -8.91
CA VAL A 129 0.80 21.58 -9.19
C VAL A 129 0.97 22.18 -10.59
N HIS A 130 0.20 21.71 -11.57
CA HIS A 130 0.21 22.20 -12.95
C HIS A 130 -0.44 23.58 -13.12
N GLN A 131 -1.20 24.04 -12.14
CA GLN A 131 -1.85 25.36 -12.10
C GLN A 131 -1.13 26.34 -11.16
N THR A 132 -0.04 25.90 -10.52
CA THR A 132 0.78 26.72 -9.63
C THR A 132 1.98 27.24 -10.40
N SER A 133 2.21 28.56 -10.35
CA SER A 133 3.36 29.16 -11.04
C SER A 133 4.68 28.60 -10.49
N SER A 134 5.70 28.47 -11.34
CA SER A 134 7.04 27.99 -10.94
C SER A 134 7.62 28.80 -9.77
N LYS A 135 7.33 30.10 -9.71
CA LYS A 135 7.74 30.99 -8.62
C LYS A 135 7.14 30.59 -7.27
N GLU A 136 5.87 30.18 -7.25
CA GLU A 136 5.22 29.70 -6.02
C GLU A 136 5.78 28.33 -5.60
N LEU A 137 6.08 27.43 -6.55
CA LEU A 137 6.69 26.14 -6.25
C LEU A 137 8.09 26.30 -5.61
N VAL A 138 8.92 27.19 -6.16
CA VAL A 138 10.24 27.51 -5.58
C VAL A 138 10.10 28.11 -4.17
N ARG A 139 9.10 28.95 -3.93
CA ARG A 139 8.84 29.54 -2.61
C ARG A 139 8.45 28.48 -1.57
N VAL A 140 7.61 27.52 -1.96
CA VAL A 140 7.21 26.38 -1.08
C VAL A 140 8.41 25.47 -0.81
N LEU A 141 9.26 25.21 -1.81
CA LEU A 141 10.47 24.41 -1.65
C LEU A 141 11.46 25.07 -0.67
N GLY A 142 11.74 26.36 -0.84
CA GLY A 142 12.61 27.14 0.06
C GLY A 142 12.10 27.13 1.50
N HIS A 143 10.79 27.33 1.69
CA HIS A 143 10.18 27.28 3.02
C HIS A 143 10.33 25.90 3.68
N ARG A 144 10.18 24.81 2.91
CA ARG A 144 10.37 23.44 3.42
C ARG A 144 11.83 23.13 3.76
N CYS A 145 12.79 23.61 2.96
CA CYS A 145 14.21 23.48 3.27
C CYS A 145 14.55 24.17 4.60
N MET A 146 14.13 25.43 4.77
CA MET A 146 14.36 26.18 6.01
C MET A 146 13.72 25.50 7.22
N LYS A 147 12.51 24.95 7.07
CA LYS A 147 11.85 24.21 8.16
C LYS A 147 12.57 22.90 8.52
N LYS A 148 13.22 22.24 7.56
CA LYS A 148 14.05 21.04 7.82
C LYS A 148 15.36 21.40 8.51
N LEU A 149 15.99 22.50 8.11
CA LEU A 149 17.22 23.00 8.75
C LEU A 149 17.00 23.40 10.21
N ARG A 150 15.87 24.05 10.55
CA ARG A 150 15.54 24.42 11.95
C ARG A 150 15.17 23.25 12.86
N ARG A 151 15.08 22.03 12.33
CA ARG A 151 14.78 20.81 13.09
C ARG A 151 16.02 19.93 13.33
N ARG A 152 17.19 20.41 12.90
CA ARG A 152 18.51 19.89 13.27
C ARG A 152 19.21 20.94 14.11
#